data_AF-A0A2D3ULY6-F1
#
_entry.id   AF-A0A2D3ULY6-F1
#
_cell.length_a   1.000
_cell.length_b   1.000
_cell.length_c   1.000
_cell.angle_alpha   90.00
_cell.angle_beta   90.00
_cell.angle_gamma   90.00
#
_symmetry.space_group_name_H-M   'P 1'
#
loop_
_entity.id
_entity.type
_entity.pdbx_description
1 polymer ?
#
loop_
_entity_poly.entity_id
_entity_poly.type
_entity_poly.pdbx_seq_one_letter_code
_entity_poly.pdbx_strand_id
1 'polypeptide(L)'
;MRFSIFALATTAVLVSAAAPNNSIPLGKECTTDAECFGNSECYGQTKDTIPVCGNFNAGCKSNADCAYNSCDNGLCSGYIAPHSIALGETCASDEQCKGNSTCYGQTKDTIPSCGNFNAECTSDADCAYNTCQAGLCNGFLAPHSYQLGETCVLDEQCVGDSTCYGQTKDTIKQCGNFNAKCSKDADCAYNTCENGLCSGYRG
;
A
#
# COMPACT_ATOMS: atom_id res chain seq x y z
N MET A 1 -39.63 -48.41 -30.74
CA MET A 1 -38.16 -48.38 -30.62
C MET A 1 -37.83 -47.43 -29.48
N ARG A 2 -37.37 -47.95 -28.34
CA ARG A 2 -37.07 -47.16 -27.14
C ARG A 2 -35.60 -46.73 -27.20
N PHE A 3 -35.33 -45.43 -27.31
CA PHE A 3 -33.98 -44.87 -27.26
C PHE A 3 -33.58 -44.64 -25.79
N SER A 4 -32.59 -45.39 -25.31
CA SER A 4 -31.98 -45.15 -24.01
C SER A 4 -30.85 -44.14 -24.18
N ILE A 5 -30.99 -42.98 -23.56
CA ILE A 5 -29.97 -41.92 -23.56
C ILE A 5 -29.03 -42.22 -22.38
N PHE A 6 -27.79 -42.60 -22.67
CA PHE A 6 -26.73 -42.70 -21.66
C PHE A 6 -26.16 -41.30 -21.40
N ALA A 7 -26.42 -40.75 -20.21
CA ALA A 7 -25.76 -39.53 -19.74
C ALA A 7 -24.37 -39.89 -19.20
N LEU A 8 -23.31 -39.46 -19.90
CA LEU A 8 -21.95 -39.46 -19.35
C LEU A 8 -21.81 -38.27 -18.39
N ALA A 9 -21.58 -38.55 -17.10
CA ALA A 9 -21.16 -37.55 -16.13
C ALA A 9 -19.65 -37.32 -16.27
N THR A 10 -19.26 -36.22 -16.93
CA THR A 10 -17.89 -35.73 -16.93
C THR A 10 -17.60 -35.03 -15.61
N THR A 11 -16.84 -35.69 -14.73
CA THR A 11 -16.24 -35.04 -13.56
C THR A 11 -15.20 -34.02 -14.03
N ALA A 12 -15.54 -32.73 -13.92
CA ALA A 12 -14.59 -31.65 -14.10
C ALA A 12 -13.58 -31.68 -12.94
N VAL A 13 -12.34 -32.06 -13.23
CA VAL A 13 -11.22 -31.88 -12.31
C VAL A 13 -10.86 -30.40 -12.37
N LEU A 14 -11.26 -29.64 -11.34
CA LEU A 14 -10.75 -28.28 -11.13
C LEU A 14 -9.28 -28.41 -10.74
N VAL A 15 -8.40 -28.34 -11.73
CA VAL A 15 -6.98 -28.07 -11.49
C VAL A 15 -6.92 -26.62 -11.01
N SER A 16 -6.70 -26.41 -9.71
CA SER A 16 -6.29 -25.11 -9.18
C SER A 16 -4.98 -24.75 -9.87
N ALA A 17 -5.05 -23.89 -10.89
CA ALA A 17 -3.85 -23.31 -11.46
C ALA A 17 -3.14 -22.57 -10.32
N ALA A 18 -1.90 -22.96 -10.01
CA ALA A 18 -1.08 -22.22 -9.07
C ALA A 18 -1.07 -20.75 -9.52
N ALA A 19 -1.38 -19.84 -8.60
CA ALA A 19 -1.36 -18.43 -8.92
C ALA A 19 0.05 -18.04 -9.39
N PRO A 20 0.19 -17.09 -10.32
CA PRO A 20 1.50 -16.58 -10.66
C PRO A 20 2.19 -16.03 -9.41
N ASN A 21 3.52 -16.12 -9.36
CA ASN A 21 4.26 -15.63 -8.20
C ASN A 21 3.93 -14.14 -7.94
N ASN A 22 3.85 -13.77 -6.67
CA ASN A 22 3.62 -12.40 -6.20
C ASN A 22 2.34 -11.76 -6.74
N SER A 23 1.23 -12.52 -6.80
CA SER A 23 -0.04 -12.05 -7.37
C SER A 23 -1.26 -12.21 -6.46
N ILE A 24 -1.16 -13.02 -5.40
CA ILE A 24 -2.23 -13.19 -4.42
C ILE A 24 -2.16 -12.05 -3.40
N PRO A 25 -3.21 -11.21 -3.27
CA PRO A 25 -3.23 -10.16 -2.28
C PRO A 25 -3.37 -10.70 -0.86
N LEU A 26 -3.03 -9.86 0.12
CA LEU A 26 -3.24 -10.15 1.54
C LEU A 26 -4.69 -10.56 1.82
N GLY A 27 -4.85 -11.50 2.75
CA GLY A 27 -6.18 -11.96 3.16
C GLY A 27 -6.87 -12.88 2.15
N LYS A 28 -6.17 -13.31 1.08
CA LYS A 28 -6.66 -14.33 0.14
C LYS A 28 -5.95 -15.66 0.32
N GLU A 29 -6.68 -16.72 -0.05
CA GLU A 29 -6.21 -18.10 0.01
C GLU A 29 -4.98 -18.30 -0.87
N CYS A 30 -4.03 -19.09 -0.39
CA CYS A 30 -2.77 -19.38 -1.07
C CYS A 30 -2.34 -20.83 -0.80
N THR A 31 -1.40 -21.31 -1.61
CA THR A 31 -0.78 -22.63 -1.44
C THR A 31 0.72 -22.56 -1.13
N THR A 32 1.40 -21.51 -1.58
CA THR A 32 2.83 -21.31 -1.35
C THR A 32 3.17 -19.85 -1.12
N ASP A 33 4.23 -19.56 -0.37
CA ASP A 33 4.68 -18.18 -0.08
C ASP A 33 4.97 -17.38 -1.35
N ALA A 34 5.46 -18.06 -2.39
CA ALA A 34 5.81 -17.42 -3.66
C ALA A 34 4.60 -16.80 -4.36
N GLU A 35 3.39 -17.26 -4.08
CA GLU A 35 2.14 -16.73 -4.66
C GLU A 35 1.74 -15.39 -4.02
N CYS A 36 2.09 -15.20 -2.74
CA CYS A 36 1.69 -14.04 -1.96
C CYS A 36 2.45 -12.78 -2.39
N PHE A 37 1.75 -11.66 -2.34
CA PHE A 37 2.34 -10.36 -2.65
C PHE A 37 3.34 -9.90 -1.60
N GLY A 38 4.43 -9.26 -2.04
CA GLY A 38 5.43 -8.62 -1.20
C GLY A 38 6.29 -9.64 -0.48
N ASN A 39 6.46 -9.46 0.84
CA ASN A 39 7.17 -10.42 1.69
C ASN A 39 6.21 -11.26 2.53
N SER A 40 4.92 -11.29 2.18
CA SER A 40 3.88 -11.93 2.97
C SER A 40 4.01 -13.45 2.90
N GLU A 41 3.96 -14.12 4.04
CA GLU A 41 3.99 -15.59 4.10
C GLU A 41 2.58 -16.18 3.89
N CYS A 42 2.52 -17.34 3.23
CA CYS A 42 1.30 -18.10 3.02
C CYS A 42 1.05 -19.02 4.22
N TYR A 43 0.23 -18.58 5.18
CA TYR A 43 0.16 -19.24 6.49
C TYR A 43 -1.24 -19.70 6.90
N GLY A 44 -1.30 -20.93 7.40
CA GLY A 44 -2.46 -21.55 8.05
C GLY A 44 -2.10 -22.06 9.44
N GLN A 45 -2.89 -21.69 10.46
CA GLN A 45 -2.63 -22.03 11.87
C GLN A 45 -2.57 -23.54 12.15
N THR A 46 -3.35 -24.33 11.40
CA THR A 46 -3.40 -25.79 11.52
C THR A 46 -3.40 -26.40 10.13
N LYS A 47 -3.08 -27.70 10.03
CA LYS A 47 -3.03 -28.42 8.73
C LYS A 47 -4.35 -28.41 7.96
N ASP A 48 -5.48 -28.17 8.65
CA ASP A 48 -6.82 -28.18 8.08
C ASP A 48 -7.37 -26.75 7.87
N THR A 49 -6.59 -25.73 8.24
CA THR A 49 -6.91 -24.33 7.95
C THR A 49 -6.45 -24.00 6.55
N ILE A 50 -7.32 -23.35 5.76
CA ILE A 50 -6.95 -22.82 4.45
C ILE A 50 -5.87 -21.74 4.66
N PRO A 51 -4.66 -21.90 4.11
CA PRO A 51 -3.60 -20.90 4.25
C PRO A 51 -4.00 -19.60 3.54
N VAL A 52 -3.64 -18.48 4.14
CA VAL A 52 -3.97 -17.14 3.64
C VAL A 52 -2.72 -16.27 3.66
N CYS A 53 -2.51 -15.45 2.64
CA CYS A 53 -1.38 -14.52 2.59
C CYS A 53 -1.44 -13.51 3.74
N GLY A 54 -0.40 -13.47 4.57
CA GLY A 54 -0.29 -12.53 5.69
C GLY A 54 -1.25 -12.79 6.85
N ASN A 55 -1.65 -14.05 7.07
CA ASN A 55 -2.54 -14.45 8.16
C ASN A 55 -1.89 -14.26 9.55
N PHE A 56 -2.66 -14.42 10.63
CA PHE A 56 -2.10 -14.47 11.98
C PHE A 56 -0.97 -15.51 12.06
N ASN A 57 0.16 -15.11 12.66
CA ASN A 57 1.40 -15.87 12.79
C ASN A 57 2.19 -16.13 11.48
N ALA A 58 1.81 -15.50 10.37
CA ALA A 58 2.62 -15.44 9.15
C ALA A 58 3.88 -14.58 9.38
N GLY A 59 5.00 -14.92 8.75
CA GLY A 59 6.19 -14.08 8.72
C GLY A 59 5.96 -12.74 8.03
N CYS A 60 6.60 -11.69 8.54
CA CYS A 60 6.47 -10.33 8.02
C CYS A 60 7.75 -9.49 8.24
N LYS A 61 7.89 -8.40 7.46
CA LYS A 61 8.91 -7.36 7.64
C LYS A 61 8.29 -5.99 7.95
N SER A 62 7.07 -5.75 7.53
CA SER A 62 6.29 -4.55 7.83
C SER A 62 4.80 -4.89 8.00
N ASN A 63 4.02 -3.93 8.50
CA ASN A 63 2.56 -4.09 8.61
C ASN A 63 1.89 -4.34 7.25
N ALA A 64 2.51 -3.91 6.15
CA ALA A 64 2.02 -4.14 4.80
C ALA A 64 2.19 -5.60 4.33
N ASP A 65 2.88 -6.46 5.08
CA ASP A 65 2.97 -7.90 4.80
C ASP A 65 1.86 -8.69 5.54
N CYS A 66 1.00 -8.01 6.31
CA CYS A 66 0.00 -8.64 7.18
C CYS A 66 -1.42 -8.22 6.79
N ALA A 67 -2.32 -9.20 6.66
CA ALA A 67 -3.67 -8.95 6.15
C ALA A 67 -4.56 -8.20 7.14
N TYR A 68 -4.61 -8.68 8.38
CA TYR A 68 -5.54 -8.17 9.39
C TYR A 68 -4.82 -7.68 10.66
N ASN A 69 -3.50 -7.87 10.72
CA ASN A 69 -2.71 -7.79 11.95
C ASN A 69 -1.47 -6.92 11.73
N SER A 70 -0.80 -6.49 12.80
CA SER A 70 0.47 -5.77 12.64
C SER A 70 1.65 -6.74 12.56
N CYS A 71 2.75 -6.28 11.99
CA CYS A 71 3.99 -7.01 12.04
C CYS A 71 4.68 -6.75 13.38
N ASP A 72 4.58 -7.71 14.29
CA ASP A 72 5.23 -7.66 15.61
C ASP A 72 6.29 -8.76 15.71
N ASN A 73 7.53 -8.37 16.00
CA ASN A 73 8.67 -9.28 16.10
C ASN A 73 8.83 -10.24 14.91
N GLY A 74 8.50 -9.77 13.70
CA GLY A 74 8.61 -10.55 12.46
C GLY A 74 7.47 -11.53 12.20
N LEU A 75 6.39 -11.46 13.00
CA LEU A 75 5.18 -12.24 12.82
C LEU A 75 3.93 -11.34 12.77
N CYS A 76 3.00 -11.66 11.90
CA CYS A 76 1.71 -11.00 11.79
C CYS A 76 0.86 -11.31 13.02
N SER A 77 0.81 -10.40 13.98
CA SER A 77 0.07 -10.59 15.23
C SER A 77 -0.55 -9.29 15.74
N GLY A 78 -1.46 -9.42 16.71
CA GLY A 78 -2.22 -8.27 17.21
C GLY A 78 -3.18 -7.69 16.17
N TYR A 79 -3.49 -6.40 16.35
CA TYR A 79 -4.47 -5.66 15.58
C TYR A 79 -3.79 -4.51 14.84
N ILE A 80 -4.05 -4.36 13.53
CA ILE A 80 -3.68 -3.13 12.82
C ILE A 80 -4.51 -2.00 13.42
N ALA A 81 -3.85 -1.07 14.12
CA ALA A 81 -4.52 0.12 14.60
C ALA A 81 -5.15 0.86 13.40
N PRO A 82 -6.39 1.34 13.51
CA PRO A 82 -7.00 2.08 12.43
C PRO A 82 -6.12 3.27 12.07
N HIS A 83 -6.07 3.58 10.78
CA HIS A 83 -5.28 4.67 10.21
C HIS A 83 -3.75 4.54 10.34
N SER A 84 -3.22 3.31 10.43
CA SER A 84 -1.79 3.07 10.58
C SER A 84 -1.05 2.63 9.30
N ILE A 85 -1.78 2.24 8.24
CA ILE A 85 -1.18 1.93 6.93
C ILE A 85 -1.04 3.23 6.13
N ALA A 86 0.17 3.51 5.65
CA ALA A 86 0.47 4.69 4.86
C ALA A 86 -0.15 4.61 3.44
N LEU A 87 -0.27 5.76 2.77
CA LEU A 87 -0.69 5.81 1.38
C LEU A 87 0.27 5.00 0.49
N GLY A 88 -0.30 4.27 -0.47
CA GLY A 88 0.45 3.46 -1.43
C GLY A 88 0.84 2.08 -0.93
N GLU A 89 0.76 1.85 0.39
CA GLU A 89 0.98 0.53 1.00
C GLU A 89 -0.24 -0.37 0.81
N THR A 90 0.00 -1.69 0.81
CA THR A 90 -1.05 -2.70 0.71
C THR A 90 -1.93 -2.69 1.95
N CYS A 91 -3.22 -2.89 1.73
CA CYS A 91 -4.23 -2.92 2.77
C CYS A 91 -5.23 -4.05 2.50
N ALA A 92 -6.05 -4.38 3.50
CA ALA A 92 -7.16 -5.32 3.38
C ALA A 92 -8.52 -4.66 3.66
N SER A 93 -8.55 -3.52 4.34
CA SER A 93 -9.77 -2.74 4.57
C SER A 93 -9.48 -1.24 4.72
N ASP A 94 -10.51 -0.42 4.52
CA ASP A 94 -10.42 1.05 4.54
C ASP A 94 -9.96 1.58 5.91
N GLU A 95 -10.40 0.95 7.00
CA GLU A 95 -10.09 1.40 8.36
C GLU A 95 -8.60 1.33 8.67
N GLN A 96 -7.85 0.48 7.95
CA GLN A 96 -6.41 0.36 8.11
C GLN A 96 -5.68 1.58 7.52
N CYS A 97 -6.27 2.21 6.51
CA CYS A 97 -5.66 3.27 5.75
C CYS A 97 -5.65 4.61 6.50
N LYS A 98 -4.51 5.29 6.43
CA LYS A 98 -4.31 6.56 7.11
C LYS A 98 -5.24 7.66 6.56
N GLY A 99 -5.72 8.50 7.47
CA GLY A 99 -6.57 9.64 7.12
C GLY A 99 -7.92 9.19 6.56
N ASN A 100 -8.37 9.84 5.49
CA ASN A 100 -9.64 9.52 4.82
C ASN A 100 -9.45 8.63 3.58
N SER A 101 -8.25 8.09 3.38
CA SER A 101 -7.97 7.25 2.21
C SER A 101 -8.66 5.88 2.32
N THR A 102 -9.15 5.37 1.20
CA THR A 102 -9.75 4.03 1.13
C THR A 102 -8.79 3.00 0.55
N CYS A 103 -9.02 1.74 0.90
CA CYS A 103 -8.27 0.59 0.46
C CYS A 103 -8.83 0.08 -0.87
N TYR A 104 -8.16 0.40 -1.98
CA TYR A 104 -8.75 0.19 -3.30
C TYR A 104 -7.88 -0.63 -4.26
N GLY A 105 -8.53 -1.59 -4.93
CA GLY A 105 -8.02 -2.35 -6.07
C GLY A 105 -9.04 -2.35 -7.21
N GLN A 106 -8.60 -1.99 -8.42
CA GLN A 106 -9.46 -1.84 -9.60
C GLN A 106 -10.25 -3.09 -9.98
N THR A 107 -9.63 -4.25 -9.77
CA THR A 107 -10.23 -5.55 -10.04
C THR A 107 -10.02 -6.45 -8.83
N LYS A 108 -10.79 -7.53 -8.75
CA LYS A 108 -10.64 -8.57 -7.71
C LYS A 108 -9.23 -9.21 -7.66
N ASP A 109 -8.46 -9.06 -8.73
CA ASP A 109 -7.11 -9.61 -8.89
C ASP A 109 -6.03 -8.51 -8.76
N THR A 110 -6.43 -7.24 -8.56
CA THR A 110 -5.51 -6.14 -8.27
C THR A 110 -5.25 -6.13 -6.77
N ILE A 111 -3.98 -6.04 -6.37
CA ILE A 111 -3.62 -5.86 -4.97
C ILE A 111 -4.11 -4.48 -4.51
N PRO A 112 -5.00 -4.43 -3.50
CA PRO A 112 -5.52 -3.17 -3.02
C PRO A 112 -4.47 -2.42 -2.20
N SER A 113 -4.44 -1.10 -2.38
CA SER A 113 -3.53 -0.20 -1.65
C SER A 113 -4.28 1.03 -1.17
N CYS A 114 -3.82 1.61 -0.07
CA CYS A 114 -4.42 2.83 0.49
C CYS A 114 -4.26 4.02 -0.47
N GLY A 115 -5.36 4.64 -0.89
CA GLY A 115 -5.36 5.81 -1.77
C GLY A 115 -4.94 5.51 -3.21
N ASN A 116 -5.20 4.29 -3.69
CA ASN A 116 -4.89 3.88 -5.08
C ASN A 116 -5.80 4.58 -6.11
N PHE A 117 -5.51 4.41 -7.41
CA PHE A 117 -6.37 4.91 -8.49
C PHE A 117 -7.82 4.39 -8.32
N ASN A 118 -8.81 5.27 -8.44
CA ASN A 118 -10.23 5.14 -8.07
C ASN A 118 -10.56 4.90 -6.57
N ALA A 119 -9.59 5.03 -5.66
CA ALA A 119 -9.93 5.15 -4.24
C ALA A 119 -10.75 6.42 -4.00
N GLU A 120 -11.62 6.41 -2.99
CA GLU A 120 -12.35 7.60 -2.57
C GLU A 120 -11.41 8.58 -1.87
N CYS A 121 -11.65 9.87 -2.06
CA CYS A 121 -10.83 10.92 -1.50
C CYS A 121 -11.62 12.19 -1.20
N THR A 122 -11.11 12.98 -0.25
CA THR A 122 -11.60 14.33 0.05
C THR A 122 -10.61 15.41 -0.37
N SER A 123 -9.33 15.05 -0.48
CA SER A 123 -8.24 15.92 -0.89
C SER A 123 -7.12 15.12 -1.57
N ASP A 124 -6.19 15.81 -2.23
CA ASP A 124 -5.01 15.17 -2.84
C ASP A 124 -4.12 14.45 -1.82
N ALA A 125 -4.22 14.82 -0.53
CA ALA A 125 -3.51 14.15 0.55
C ALA A 125 -4.08 12.76 0.89
N ASP A 126 -5.22 12.37 0.31
CA ASP A 126 -5.81 11.03 0.48
C ASP A 126 -5.37 10.06 -0.65
N CYS A 127 -4.63 10.56 -1.66
CA CYS A 127 -4.24 9.81 -2.83
C CYS A 127 -2.74 9.53 -2.84
N ALA A 128 -2.36 8.26 -3.09
CA ALA A 128 -0.97 7.83 -3.03
C ALA A 128 -0.12 8.34 -4.22
N TYR A 129 -0.69 8.25 -5.42
CA TYR A 129 0.03 8.48 -6.68
C TYR A 129 -0.72 9.45 -7.62
N ASN A 130 -1.90 9.91 -7.23
CA ASN A 130 -2.88 10.58 -8.09
C ASN A 130 -3.45 11.82 -7.37
N THR A 131 -4.31 12.58 -8.05
CA THR A 131 -5.02 13.71 -7.43
C THR A 131 -6.47 13.35 -7.15
N CYS A 132 -7.07 14.01 -6.17
CA CYS A 132 -8.46 13.84 -5.86
C CYS A 132 -9.32 14.65 -6.83
N GLN A 133 -9.89 13.98 -7.83
CA GLN A 133 -10.77 14.62 -8.81
C GLN A 133 -12.17 14.01 -8.72
N ALA A 134 -13.15 14.87 -8.46
CA ALA A 134 -14.54 14.47 -8.29
C ALA A 134 -14.75 13.37 -7.22
N GLY A 135 -13.97 13.43 -6.13
CA GLY A 135 -14.06 12.49 -5.01
C GLY A 135 -13.37 11.15 -5.23
N LEU A 136 -12.63 10.99 -6.33
CA LEU A 136 -11.86 9.79 -6.62
C LEU A 136 -10.39 10.14 -6.92
N CYS A 137 -9.48 9.32 -6.43
CA CYS A 137 -8.07 9.39 -6.76
C CYS A 137 -7.85 9.03 -8.23
N ASN A 138 -7.62 10.01 -9.10
CA ASN A 138 -7.40 9.77 -10.52
C ASN A 138 -6.45 10.81 -11.16
N GLY A 139 -6.17 10.64 -12.45
CA GLY A 139 -5.16 11.42 -13.16
C GLY A 139 -3.74 11.05 -12.73
N PHE A 140 -2.77 11.93 -12.94
CA PHE A 140 -1.44 11.83 -12.36
C PHE A 140 -1.27 12.99 -11.38
N LEU A 141 -0.54 12.78 -10.28
CA LEU A 141 0.02 13.92 -9.56
C LEU A 141 0.84 14.72 -10.55
N ALA A 142 0.45 15.97 -10.81
CA ALA A 142 1.31 16.83 -11.60
C ALA A 142 2.62 16.95 -10.81
N PRO A 143 3.79 16.85 -11.47
CA PRO A 143 5.03 17.15 -10.78
C PRO A 143 4.91 18.55 -10.17
N HIS A 144 5.43 18.73 -8.97
CA HIS A 144 5.38 20.01 -8.24
C HIS A 144 4.00 20.45 -7.72
N SER A 145 3.06 19.53 -7.52
CA SER A 145 1.72 19.85 -6.98
C SER A 145 1.76 20.22 -5.50
N TYR A 146 2.65 19.60 -4.72
CA TYR A 146 2.73 19.80 -3.28
C TYR A 146 3.67 20.96 -2.93
N GLN A 147 3.13 21.93 -2.20
CA GLN A 147 3.88 23.04 -1.64
C GLN A 147 4.81 22.56 -0.54
N LEU A 148 5.78 23.41 -0.19
CA LEU A 148 6.69 23.14 0.91
C LEU A 148 5.92 22.94 2.22
N GLY A 149 6.28 21.90 2.97
CA GLY A 149 5.65 21.51 4.23
C GLY A 149 4.41 20.62 4.07
N GLU A 150 3.90 20.43 2.86
CA GLU A 150 2.82 19.47 2.60
C GLU A 150 3.32 18.02 2.66
N THR A 151 2.41 17.11 2.99
CA THR A 151 2.72 15.68 3.04
C THR A 151 2.92 15.15 1.63
N CYS A 152 3.93 14.30 1.46
CA CYS A 152 4.30 13.73 0.17
C CYS A 152 4.69 12.26 0.33
N VAL A 153 4.83 11.57 -0.80
CA VAL A 153 5.26 10.17 -0.92
C VAL A 153 6.54 10.07 -1.76
N LEU A 154 6.63 10.87 -2.83
CA LEU A 154 7.70 10.89 -3.84
C LEU A 154 8.26 12.31 -4.02
N ASP A 155 9.53 12.41 -4.39
CA ASP A 155 10.23 13.69 -4.58
C ASP A 155 9.59 14.54 -5.68
N GLU A 156 9.15 13.90 -6.77
CA GLU A 156 8.59 14.58 -7.95
C GLU A 156 7.28 15.31 -7.65
N GLN A 157 6.62 14.95 -6.54
CA GLN A 157 5.38 15.60 -6.12
C GLN A 157 5.63 16.99 -5.55
N CYS A 158 6.85 17.25 -5.05
CA CYS A 158 7.20 18.46 -4.34
C CYS A 158 7.55 19.63 -5.27
N VAL A 159 7.19 20.84 -4.85
CA VAL A 159 7.38 22.05 -5.66
C VAL A 159 8.86 22.34 -5.92
N GLY A 160 9.19 22.70 -7.15
CA GLY A 160 10.56 23.02 -7.56
C GLY A 160 11.51 21.84 -7.41
N ASP A 161 12.73 22.08 -6.90
CA ASP A 161 13.76 21.06 -6.71
C ASP A 161 13.74 20.48 -5.29
N SER A 162 12.67 20.71 -4.53
CA SER A 162 12.52 20.19 -3.17
C SER A 162 12.25 18.68 -3.18
N THR A 163 12.72 17.98 -2.15
CA THR A 163 12.56 16.53 -2.02
C THR A 163 11.62 16.16 -0.89
N CYS A 164 11.04 14.98 -0.99
CA CYS A 164 10.08 14.42 -0.07
C CYS A 164 10.78 13.64 1.04
N TYR A 165 10.90 14.22 2.23
CA TYR A 165 11.70 13.65 3.30
C TYR A 165 10.96 13.51 4.63
N GLY A 166 11.19 12.36 5.29
CA GLY A 166 10.79 12.06 6.66
C GLY A 166 11.96 11.44 7.40
N GLN A 167 12.12 11.74 8.69
CA GLN A 167 13.30 11.34 9.46
C GLN A 167 13.43 9.82 9.66
N THR A 168 12.30 9.11 9.72
CA THR A 168 12.23 7.65 9.79
C THR A 168 11.24 7.14 8.73
N LYS A 169 11.28 5.83 8.43
CA LYS A 169 10.37 5.21 7.45
C LYS A 169 8.89 5.41 7.79
N ASP A 170 8.58 5.58 9.09
CA ASP A 170 7.22 5.72 9.61
C ASP A 170 6.85 7.20 9.87
N THR A 171 7.79 8.13 9.67
CA THR A 171 7.50 9.57 9.82
C THR A 171 6.74 10.06 8.60
N ILE A 172 5.80 10.98 8.83
CA ILE A 172 5.14 11.72 7.74
C ILE A 172 6.22 12.44 6.94
N LYS A 173 6.40 12.03 5.68
CA LYS A 173 7.31 12.73 4.77
C LYS A 173 6.65 14.03 4.34
N GLN A 174 7.43 15.10 4.29
CA GLN A 174 6.96 16.41 3.84
C GLN A 174 7.93 17.02 2.83
N CYS A 175 7.40 17.82 1.91
CA CYS A 175 8.20 18.50 0.91
C CYS A 175 9.12 19.55 1.54
N GLY A 176 10.43 19.43 1.33
CA GLY A 176 11.41 20.38 1.87
C GLY A 176 11.54 20.36 3.40
N ASN A 177 11.27 19.20 4.02
CA ASN A 177 11.41 19.00 5.47
C ASN A 177 12.88 19.03 5.92
N PHE A 178 13.13 19.01 7.24
CA PHE A 178 14.48 18.85 7.77
C PHE A 178 15.18 17.61 7.18
N ASN A 179 16.43 17.75 6.74
CA ASN A 179 17.23 16.80 5.97
C ASN A 179 16.72 16.47 4.55
N ALA A 180 15.69 17.13 4.05
CA ALA A 180 15.39 17.10 2.62
C ALA A 180 16.55 17.69 1.83
N LYS A 181 16.87 17.10 0.68
CA LYS A 181 17.81 17.66 -0.28
C LYS A 181 17.29 18.99 -0.83
N CYS A 182 18.18 19.95 -0.98
CA CYS A 182 17.89 21.29 -1.49
C CYS A 182 19.04 21.83 -2.34
N SER A 183 18.74 22.80 -3.21
CA SER A 183 19.74 23.59 -3.95
C SER A 183 19.75 25.07 -3.53
N LYS A 184 18.65 25.56 -2.96
CA LYS A 184 18.45 26.94 -2.48
C LYS A 184 17.48 26.95 -1.30
N ASP A 185 17.49 28.03 -0.52
CA ASP A 185 16.58 28.19 0.64
C ASP A 185 15.09 28.13 0.25
N ALA A 186 14.77 28.45 -1.01
CA ALA A 186 13.42 28.33 -1.54
C ALA A 186 12.95 26.87 -1.71
N ASP A 187 13.82 25.88 -1.53
CA ASP A 187 13.45 24.45 -1.58
C ASP A 187 13.14 23.89 -0.17
N CYS A 188 13.27 24.70 0.89
CA CYS A 188 13.10 24.29 2.27
C CYS A 188 11.86 24.94 2.91
N ALA A 189 11.01 24.15 3.55
CA ALA A 189 9.72 24.62 4.09
C ALA A 189 9.88 25.57 5.28
N TYR A 190 10.60 25.11 6.30
CA TYR A 190 10.78 25.83 7.57
C TYR A 190 12.24 26.20 7.84
N ASN A 191 13.14 25.77 6.96
CA ASN A 191 14.58 25.75 7.17
C ASN A 191 15.33 26.49 6.05
N THR A 192 16.64 26.63 6.21
CA THR A 192 17.58 27.08 5.17
C THR A 192 18.32 25.90 4.55
N CYS A 193 18.79 26.09 3.32
CA CYS A 193 19.56 25.10 2.59
C CYS A 193 21.04 25.19 2.96
N GLU A 194 21.52 24.24 3.77
CA GLU A 194 22.88 24.20 4.26
C GLU A 194 23.57 22.92 3.79
N ASN A 195 24.67 23.05 3.06
CA ASN A 195 25.42 21.93 2.49
C ASN A 195 24.56 20.96 1.66
N GLY A 196 23.53 21.47 0.99
CA GLY A 196 22.61 20.70 0.14
C GLY A 196 21.50 19.98 0.90
N LEU A 197 21.33 20.26 2.20
CA LEU A 197 20.24 19.73 3.03
C LEU A 197 19.50 20.86 3.76
N CYS A 198 18.19 20.71 3.93
CA CYS A 198 17.38 21.63 4.72
C CYS A 198 17.67 21.39 6.22
N SER A 199 18.43 22.27 6.90
CA SER A 199 18.84 22.02 8.29
C SER A 199 18.86 23.26 9.20
N GLY A 200 19.01 24.47 8.68
CA GLY A 200 19.05 25.69 9.50
C GLY A 200 17.66 26.25 9.80
N TYR A 201 17.52 27.23 10.69
CA TYR A 201 16.23 27.84 11.06
C TYR A 201 15.96 29.08 10.20
N ARG A 202 14.79 29.18 9.55
CA ARG A 202 14.37 30.46 8.93
C ARG A 202 13.92 31.43 10.01
N GLY A 203 14.71 32.49 10.23
CA GLY A 203 14.37 33.61 11.10
C GLY A 203 13.34 34.55 10.47
#